data_AF-A0A2H9N1N3-F1
#
_entry.id   AF-A0A2H9N1N3-F1
#
_cell.length_a   1.000
_cell.length_b   1.000
_cell.length_c   1.000
_cell.angle_alpha   90.00
_cell.angle_beta   90.00
_cell.angle_gamma   90.00
#
_symmetry.space_group_name_H-M   'P 1'
#
loop_
_entity.id
_entity.type
_entity.pdbx_description
1 polymer ?
#
loop_
_entity_poly.entity_id
_entity_poly.type
_entity_poly.pdbx_seq_one_letter_code
_entity_poly.pdbx_strand_id
1 'polypeptide(L)'
;MKKGIVFGLIFLFCSVLLPVPAKAEAQAIPTISLEEGNVILPNSDVELLAIKKDTFYTVVNSRDKYWWLFSSKNQGKTWQKVGQGLPTEEKFIFLEVLPGNPGIVALATTTGVYLSTDGGNRFSYLGSPYGLAERKEEITSLTLAGASSILLGVRHPSPGKFAQEGVYLWQGKSWEPQSGQG
;
A
#
# COMPACT_ATOMS: atom_id res chain seq x y z
N MET A 1 34.93 88.38 15.68
CA MET A 1 35.77 87.25 15.17
C MET A 1 35.13 85.94 15.60
N LYS A 2 35.11 84.98 14.68
CA LYS A 2 34.36 83.70 14.68
C LYS A 2 34.73 82.74 15.82
N LYS A 3 33.77 81.87 16.19
CA LYS A 3 33.84 80.41 16.56
C LYS A 3 32.57 80.08 17.36
N GLY A 4 31.75 79.05 17.11
CA GLY A 4 31.70 77.93 16.17
C GLY A 4 30.68 76.96 16.77
N ILE A 5 29.51 76.76 16.14
CA ILE A 5 28.46 75.85 16.65
C ILE A 5 28.60 74.53 15.90
N VAL A 6 28.74 73.44 16.66
CA VAL A 6 28.79 72.06 16.18
C VAL A 6 27.37 71.60 15.84
N PHE A 7 27.12 71.21 14.59
CA PHE A 7 25.88 70.53 14.20
C PHE A 7 26.04 69.03 14.44
N GLY A 8 25.38 68.50 15.47
CA GLY A 8 25.21 67.06 15.64
C GLY A 8 24.07 66.56 14.75
N LEU A 9 24.37 65.69 13.79
CA LEU A 9 23.35 64.94 13.06
C LEU A 9 22.74 63.87 13.99
N ILE A 10 21.49 64.07 14.39
CA ILE A 10 20.68 63.04 15.05
C ILE A 10 20.03 62.20 13.94
N PHE A 11 20.51 60.96 13.77
CA PHE A 11 19.81 59.97 12.95
C PHE A 11 18.59 59.46 13.72
N LEU A 12 17.40 59.87 13.29
CA LEU A 12 16.13 59.33 13.80
C LEU A 12 15.91 57.95 13.15
N PHE A 13 16.24 56.86 13.86
CA PHE A 13 15.85 55.51 13.44
C PHE A 13 14.35 55.35 13.65
N CYS A 14 13.56 55.52 12.58
CA CYS A 14 12.15 55.19 12.57
C CYS A 14 12.01 53.66 12.49
N SER A 15 11.84 53.02 13.64
CA SER A 15 11.67 51.56 13.72
C SER A 15 10.25 51.21 13.27
N VAL A 16 10.12 50.65 12.07
CA VAL A 16 8.84 50.12 11.56
C VAL A 16 8.61 48.78 12.26
N LEU A 17 7.67 48.73 13.21
CA LEU A 17 7.17 47.49 13.79
C LEU A 17 6.38 46.72 12.72
N LEU A 18 7.04 45.77 12.05
CA LEU A 18 6.31 44.74 11.30
C LEU A 18 5.65 43.80 12.31
N PRO A 19 4.36 43.42 12.13
CA PRO A 19 3.74 42.44 13.01
C PRO A 19 4.49 41.11 12.90
N VAL A 20 4.91 40.59 14.05
CA VAL A 20 5.45 39.23 14.15
C VAL A 20 4.37 38.28 13.62
N PRO A 21 4.68 37.40 12.64
CA PRO A 21 3.69 36.44 12.16
C PRO A 21 3.17 35.64 13.36
N ALA A 22 1.85 35.58 13.52
CA ALA A 22 1.22 34.79 14.55
C ALA A 22 1.82 33.38 14.51
N LYS A 23 2.37 32.93 15.65
CA LYS A 23 2.95 31.59 15.79
C LYS A 23 1.85 30.61 15.37
N ALA A 24 2.06 29.86 14.29
CA ALA A 24 1.13 28.84 13.87
C ALA A 24 0.93 27.89 15.06
N GLU A 25 -0.27 27.91 15.65
CA GLU A 25 -0.62 26.98 16.71
C GLU A 25 -0.61 25.59 16.10
N ALA A 26 0.28 24.72 16.58
CA ALA A 26 0.28 23.33 16.20
C ALA A 26 -1.07 22.74 16.65
N GLN A 27 -1.92 22.42 15.68
CA GLN A 27 -3.16 21.69 15.96
C GLN A 27 -2.77 20.35 16.60
N ALA A 28 -3.41 20.03 17.73
CA ALA A 28 -3.19 18.75 18.40
C ALA A 28 -3.40 17.61 17.39
N ILE A 29 -2.46 16.67 17.34
CA ILE A 29 -2.60 15.47 16.51
C ILE A 29 -3.89 14.78 16.98
N PRO A 30 -4.90 14.59 16.12
CA PRO A 30 -6.16 13.99 16.53
C PRO A 30 -5.91 12.58 17.08
N THR A 31 -6.41 12.30 18.27
CA THR A 31 -6.37 10.95 18.85
C THR A 31 -7.18 10.02 17.97
N ILE A 32 -6.58 8.92 17.54
CA ILE A 32 -7.27 7.92 16.75
C ILE A 32 -8.22 7.14 17.68
N SER A 33 -9.52 7.19 17.39
CA SER A 33 -10.53 6.42 18.12
C SER A 33 -10.41 4.93 17.82
N LEU A 34 -10.58 4.08 18.84
CA LEU A 34 -10.54 2.61 18.75
C LEU A 34 -11.90 1.98 18.40
N GLU A 35 -12.90 2.77 18.01
CA GLU A 35 -14.21 2.23 17.62
C GLU A 35 -14.13 1.35 16.37
N GLU A 36 -15.06 0.40 16.23
CA GLU A 36 -15.13 -0.65 15.18
C GLU A 36 -15.06 -0.11 13.73
N GLY A 37 -15.19 1.20 13.52
CA GLY A 37 -15.02 1.85 12.22
C GLY A 37 -13.57 2.20 11.85
N ASN A 38 -12.61 2.22 12.78
CA ASN A 38 -11.24 2.63 12.50
C ASN A 38 -10.31 1.40 12.40
N VAL A 39 -9.55 1.31 11.31
CA VAL A 39 -8.62 0.19 11.01
C VAL A 39 -7.53 0.02 12.05
N ILE A 40 -7.29 1.05 12.88
CA ILE A 40 -6.21 1.05 13.84
C ILE A 40 -6.56 0.11 14.99
N LEU A 41 -6.46 -1.18 14.70
CA LEU A 41 -6.34 -2.23 15.68
C LEU A 41 -5.05 -1.91 16.46
N PRO A 42 -5.11 -1.75 17.79
CA PRO A 42 -3.91 -1.58 18.59
C PRO A 42 -2.89 -2.68 18.27
N ASN A 43 -1.61 -2.31 18.21
CA ASN A 43 -0.49 -3.21 17.91
C ASN A 43 -0.54 -3.87 16.52
N SER A 44 -1.12 -3.20 15.53
CA SER A 44 -1.13 -3.66 14.13
C SER A 44 -0.33 -2.76 13.20
N ASP A 45 0.08 -3.31 12.06
CA ASP A 45 0.72 -2.59 10.96
C ASP A 45 -0.21 -2.55 9.74
N VAL A 46 -0.35 -1.37 9.15
CA VAL A 46 -0.91 -1.23 7.80
C VAL A 46 0.21 -1.50 6.80
N GLU A 47 0.15 -2.62 6.09
CA GLU A 47 1.25 -3.08 5.21
C GLU A 47 1.05 -2.73 3.73
N LEU A 48 -0.19 -2.78 3.23
CA LEU A 48 -0.51 -2.53 1.82
C LEU A 48 -1.71 -1.61 1.70
N LEU A 49 -1.68 -0.73 0.70
CA LEU A 49 -2.79 0.17 0.33
C LEU A 49 -3.09 0.04 -1.16
N ALA A 50 -4.38 0.01 -1.49
CA ALA A 50 -4.84 0.07 -2.87
C ALA A 50 -6.12 0.90 -2.97
N ILE A 51 -6.39 1.42 -4.17
CA ILE A 51 -7.58 2.22 -4.45
C ILE A 51 -8.33 1.68 -5.67
N LYS A 52 -9.65 1.72 -5.56
CA LYS A 52 -10.65 1.30 -6.55
C LYS A 52 -11.70 2.40 -6.66
N LYS A 53 -11.50 3.37 -7.57
CA LYS A 53 -12.35 4.56 -7.65
C LYS A 53 -12.45 5.24 -6.27
N ASP A 54 -13.61 5.18 -5.61
CA ASP A 54 -13.87 5.77 -4.29
C ASP A 54 -13.72 4.77 -3.12
N THR A 55 -13.41 3.50 -3.43
CA THR A 55 -13.16 2.47 -2.43
C THR A 55 -11.67 2.31 -2.19
N PHE A 56 -11.27 2.34 -0.93
CA PHE A 56 -9.89 2.13 -0.50
C PHE A 56 -9.78 0.74 0.11
N TYR A 57 -8.65 0.07 -0.09
CA TYR A 57 -8.33 -1.20 0.54
C TYR A 57 -7.05 -1.07 1.33
N THR A 58 -6.98 -1.80 2.43
CA THR A 58 -5.78 -1.90 3.23
C THR A 58 -5.60 -3.31 3.76
N VAL A 59 -4.35 -3.76 3.81
CA VAL A 59 -3.97 -4.97 4.55
C VAL A 59 -3.46 -4.57 5.91
N VAL A 60 -3.94 -5.27 6.93
CA VAL A 60 -3.49 -5.11 8.32
C VAL A 60 -2.83 -6.39 8.80
N ASN A 61 -1.62 -6.26 9.33
CA ASN A 61 -0.90 -7.30 10.06
C ASN A 61 -1.11 -7.09 11.56
N SER A 62 -1.62 -8.09 12.27
CA SER A 62 -1.87 -8.01 13.72
C SER A 62 -0.63 -8.12 14.60
N ARG A 63 0.59 -8.13 14.02
CA ARG A 63 1.93 -8.41 14.57
C ARG A 63 2.13 -9.76 15.26
N ASP A 64 1.05 -10.37 15.74
CA ASP A 64 1.09 -11.63 16.48
C ASP A 64 0.99 -12.85 15.56
N LYS A 65 0.18 -12.78 14.49
CA LYS A 65 -0.02 -13.93 13.59
C LYS A 65 -0.80 -13.67 12.30
N TYR A 66 -1.66 -12.65 12.25
CA TYR A 66 -2.72 -12.62 11.25
C TYR A 66 -2.65 -11.45 10.27
N TRP A 67 -3.04 -11.72 9.03
CA TRP A 67 -3.29 -10.73 7.99
C TRP A 67 -4.77 -10.66 7.65
N TRP A 68 -5.28 -9.43 7.52
CA TRP A 68 -6.66 -9.18 7.15
C TRP A 68 -6.76 -8.07 6.10
N LEU A 69 -7.74 -8.22 5.20
CA LEU A 69 -8.10 -7.20 4.23
C LEU A 69 -9.26 -6.36 4.78
N PHE A 70 -9.12 -5.05 4.71
CA PHE A 70 -10.17 -4.09 5.03
C PHE A 70 -10.47 -3.22 3.82
N SER A 71 -11.70 -2.72 3.75
CA SER A 71 -12.11 -1.73 2.74
C SER A 71 -12.85 -0.55 3.36
N SER A 72 -12.67 0.63 2.76
CA SER A 72 -13.40 1.86 3.09
C SER A 72 -14.10 2.39 1.86
N LYS A 73 -15.36 2.82 2.02
CA LYS A 73 -16.17 3.44 0.97
C LYS A 73 -16.41 4.93 1.18
N ASN A 74 -15.77 5.51 2.19
CA ASN A 74 -16.00 6.89 2.63
C ASN A 74 -14.67 7.64 2.84
N GLN A 75 -13.75 7.49 1.90
CA GLN A 75 -12.45 8.19 1.89
C GLN A 75 -11.58 7.86 3.10
N GLY A 76 -11.61 6.62 3.57
CA GLY A 76 -10.79 6.16 4.69
C GLY A 76 -11.30 6.58 6.07
N LYS A 77 -12.50 7.18 6.17
CA LYS A 77 -13.10 7.59 7.45
C LYS A 77 -13.52 6.40 8.30
N THR A 78 -14.12 5.39 7.68
CA THR A 78 -14.40 4.10 8.33
C THR A 78 -14.08 2.94 7.41
N TRP A 79 -13.82 1.78 8.00
CA TRP A 79 -13.36 0.60 7.31
C TRP A 79 -14.03 -0.66 7.83
N GLN A 80 -14.16 -1.65 6.96
CA GLN A 80 -14.83 -2.91 7.25
C GLN A 80 -13.96 -4.05 6.75
N LYS A 81 -13.84 -5.12 7.56
CA LYS A 81 -13.14 -6.34 7.17
C LYS A 81 -13.86 -6.99 5.98
N VAL A 82 -13.10 -7.31 4.95
CA VAL A 82 -13.56 -7.99 3.72
C VAL A 82 -12.62 -9.16 3.39
N GLY A 83 -12.75 -9.75 2.20
CA GLY A 83 -11.83 -10.79 1.74
C GLY A 83 -12.17 -12.20 2.23
N GLN A 84 -13.45 -12.57 2.20
CA GLN A 84 -13.87 -13.95 2.47
C GLN A 84 -13.12 -14.92 1.54
N GLY A 85 -12.57 -16.00 2.08
CA GLY A 85 -11.80 -16.99 1.33
C GLY A 85 -10.29 -16.74 1.31
N LEU A 86 -9.81 -15.60 1.84
CA LEU A 86 -8.39 -15.37 2.06
C LEU A 86 -7.90 -16.12 3.30
N PRO A 87 -6.66 -16.66 3.28
CA PRO A 87 -6.03 -17.20 4.48
C PRO A 87 -5.69 -16.06 5.43
N THR A 88 -5.71 -16.32 6.73
CA THR A 88 -5.33 -15.31 7.73
C THR A 88 -3.93 -15.51 8.27
N GLU A 89 -3.33 -16.69 8.12
CA GLU A 89 -2.00 -17.03 8.66
C GLU A 89 -0.87 -16.93 7.64
N GLU A 90 -1.15 -16.35 6.47
CA GLU A 90 -0.17 -16.11 5.44
C GLU A 90 0.03 -14.62 5.22
N LYS A 91 1.29 -14.22 5.00
CA LYS A 91 1.61 -12.83 4.73
C LYS A 91 1.08 -12.42 3.36
N PHE A 92 0.30 -11.35 3.32
CA PHE A 92 -0.12 -10.72 2.08
C PHE A 92 1.00 -9.80 1.59
N ILE A 93 1.45 -10.00 0.37
CA ILE A 93 2.64 -9.34 -0.18
C ILE A 93 2.31 -8.38 -1.32
N PHE A 94 1.22 -8.63 -2.07
CA PHE A 94 0.75 -7.75 -3.13
C PHE A 94 -0.77 -7.65 -3.11
N LEU A 95 -1.28 -6.46 -3.43
CA LEU A 95 -2.69 -6.17 -3.57
C LEU A 95 -2.86 -5.24 -4.77
N GLU A 96 -3.60 -5.67 -5.78
CA GLU A 96 -3.81 -4.89 -6.99
C GLU A 96 -5.28 -4.92 -7.43
N VAL A 97 -5.75 -3.79 -7.90
CA VAL A 97 -7.12 -3.59 -8.39
C VAL A 97 -7.02 -3.25 -9.87
N LEU A 98 -7.79 -3.94 -10.71
CA LEU A 98 -7.82 -3.64 -12.14
C LEU A 98 -8.50 -2.28 -12.39
N PRO A 99 -7.83 -1.27 -12.97
CA PRO A 99 -8.40 0.08 -13.11
C PRO A 99 -9.69 0.13 -13.96
N GLY A 100 -9.75 -0.65 -15.04
CA GLY A 100 -10.88 -0.65 -15.98
C GLY A 100 -12.07 -1.52 -15.57
N ASN A 101 -11.86 -2.48 -14.66
CA ASN A 101 -12.94 -3.27 -14.07
C ASN A 101 -12.64 -3.44 -12.57
N PRO A 102 -13.13 -2.51 -11.75
CA PRO A 102 -12.78 -2.46 -10.34
C PRO A 102 -13.46 -3.60 -9.53
N GLY A 103 -14.23 -4.49 -10.17
CA GLY A 103 -14.65 -5.77 -9.60
C GLY A 103 -13.52 -6.79 -9.50
N ILE A 104 -12.47 -6.64 -10.32
CA ILE A 104 -11.32 -7.54 -10.31
C ILE A 104 -10.26 -7.03 -9.34
N VAL A 105 -9.99 -7.82 -8.31
CA VAL A 105 -8.95 -7.56 -7.30
C VAL A 105 -8.08 -8.80 -7.17
N ALA A 106 -6.78 -8.66 -7.39
CA ALA A 106 -5.80 -9.71 -7.18
C ALA A 106 -5.02 -9.46 -5.89
N LEU A 107 -4.77 -10.53 -5.16
CA LEU A 107 -3.97 -10.52 -3.94
C LEU A 107 -2.98 -11.68 -3.99
N ALA A 108 -1.72 -11.43 -3.71
CA ALA A 108 -0.74 -12.49 -3.53
C ALA A 108 -0.37 -12.62 -2.06
N THR A 109 -0.29 -13.85 -1.60
CA THR A 109 0.35 -14.24 -0.35
C THR A 109 1.74 -14.78 -0.64
N THR A 110 2.48 -15.17 0.40
CA THR A 110 3.76 -15.86 0.24
C THR A 110 3.64 -17.22 -0.45
N THR A 111 2.45 -17.83 -0.54
CA THR A 111 2.26 -19.19 -1.05
C THR A 111 1.50 -19.24 -2.38
N GLY A 112 0.72 -18.19 -2.71
CA GLY A 112 0.02 -18.13 -3.98
C GLY A 112 -0.86 -16.91 -4.18
N VAL A 113 -1.68 -16.97 -5.22
CA VAL A 113 -2.48 -15.84 -5.70
C VAL A 113 -3.96 -16.12 -5.51
N TYR A 114 -4.69 -15.07 -5.15
CA TYR A 114 -6.12 -15.05 -4.93
C TYR A 114 -6.75 -13.99 -5.82
N LEU A 115 -7.93 -14.27 -6.34
CA LEU A 115 -8.67 -13.38 -7.22
C LEU A 115 -10.10 -13.19 -6.73
N SER A 116 -10.52 -11.95 -6.64
CA SER A 116 -11.90 -11.56 -6.47
C SER A 116 -12.45 -10.98 -7.78
N THR A 117 -13.70 -11.32 -8.08
CA THR A 117 -14.47 -10.74 -9.19
C THR A 117 -15.65 -9.90 -8.70
N ASP A 118 -15.79 -9.72 -7.38
CA ASP A 118 -16.88 -9.00 -6.73
C ASP A 118 -16.40 -7.76 -5.95
N GLY A 119 -15.21 -7.27 -6.29
CA GLY A 119 -14.63 -6.07 -5.68
C GLY A 119 -14.06 -6.33 -4.28
N GLY A 120 -13.42 -7.47 -4.07
CA GLY A 120 -12.72 -7.81 -2.84
C GLY A 120 -13.60 -8.33 -1.70
N ASN A 121 -14.87 -8.65 -1.95
CA ASN A 121 -15.73 -9.23 -0.92
C ASN A 121 -15.40 -10.72 -0.72
N ARG A 122 -15.26 -11.46 -1.82
CA ARG A 122 -14.85 -12.88 -1.83
C ARG A 122 -13.71 -13.11 -2.80
N PHE A 123 -12.79 -13.98 -2.41
CA PHE A 123 -11.65 -14.41 -3.20
C PHE A 123 -11.70 -15.92 -3.46
N SER A 124 -11.24 -16.28 -4.65
CA SER A 124 -10.95 -17.67 -5.04
C SER A 124 -9.44 -17.85 -5.14
N TYR A 125 -8.94 -18.98 -4.64
CA TYR A 125 -7.53 -19.33 -4.77
C TYR A 125 -7.22 -19.75 -6.20
N LEU A 126 -6.24 -19.09 -6.83
CA LEU A 126 -5.75 -19.43 -8.17
C LEU A 126 -4.54 -20.37 -8.13
N GLY A 127 -4.01 -20.68 -6.96
CA GLY A 127 -2.74 -21.39 -6.85
C GLY A 127 -1.54 -20.47 -6.99
N SER A 128 -0.38 -21.11 -7.14
CA SER A 128 0.89 -20.52 -7.54
C SER A 128 1.44 -21.31 -8.73
N PRO A 129 2.50 -20.82 -9.40
CA PRO A 129 3.30 -21.63 -10.29
C PRO A 129 3.63 -22.99 -9.69
N TYR A 130 3.42 -24.05 -10.48
CA TYR A 130 3.62 -25.42 -10.03
C TYR A 130 5.00 -25.57 -9.39
N GLY A 131 5.09 -26.16 -8.20
CA GLY A 131 6.38 -26.43 -7.54
C GLY A 131 7.02 -25.25 -6.80
N LEU A 132 6.37 -24.08 -6.70
CA LEU A 132 6.97 -22.87 -6.11
C LEU A 132 7.50 -23.11 -4.68
N ALA A 133 6.72 -23.76 -3.82
CA ALA A 133 7.09 -24.05 -2.44
C ALA A 133 8.23 -25.07 -2.35
N GLU A 134 8.17 -26.13 -3.16
CA GLU A 134 9.17 -27.20 -3.22
C GLU A 134 10.51 -26.69 -3.72
N ARG A 135 10.50 -25.75 -4.66
CA ARG A 135 11.69 -25.08 -5.18
C ARG A 135 12.19 -23.94 -4.28
N LYS A 136 11.45 -23.60 -3.22
CA LYS A 136 11.76 -22.51 -2.27
C LYS A 136 11.89 -21.16 -2.97
N GLU A 137 11.04 -20.93 -3.96
CA GLU A 137 10.92 -19.66 -4.66
C GLU A 137 9.93 -18.72 -3.97
N GLU A 138 10.08 -17.44 -4.26
CA GLU A 138 9.28 -16.36 -3.71
C GLU A 138 8.58 -15.61 -4.83
N ILE A 139 7.33 -15.23 -4.59
CA ILE A 139 6.62 -14.25 -5.40
C ILE A 139 7.20 -12.87 -5.11
N THR A 140 7.55 -12.12 -6.15
CA THR A 140 8.26 -10.82 -6.05
C THR A 140 7.54 -9.67 -6.71
N SER A 141 6.57 -9.95 -7.57
CA SER A 141 5.69 -8.95 -8.16
C SER A 141 4.40 -9.58 -8.64
N LEU A 142 3.36 -8.77 -8.74
CA LEU A 142 2.04 -9.12 -9.26
C LEU A 142 1.57 -7.96 -10.14
N THR A 143 0.93 -8.25 -11.27
CA THR A 143 0.10 -7.27 -11.98
C THR A 143 -1.00 -7.93 -12.79
N LEU A 144 -2.09 -7.21 -13.09
CA LEU A 144 -3.22 -7.75 -13.85
C LEU A 144 -3.73 -6.81 -14.94
N ALA A 145 -4.12 -7.42 -16.06
CA ALA A 145 -4.89 -6.79 -17.14
C ALA A 145 -6.35 -7.27 -17.18
N GLY A 146 -6.67 -8.37 -16.48
CA GLY A 146 -7.99 -9.00 -16.47
C GLY A 146 -8.06 -10.19 -15.53
N ALA A 147 -9.26 -10.73 -15.31
CA ALA A 147 -9.47 -11.93 -14.48
C ALA A 147 -8.73 -13.18 -15.01
N SER A 148 -8.41 -13.19 -16.31
CA SER A 148 -7.70 -14.27 -16.99
C SER A 148 -6.37 -13.80 -17.60
N SER A 149 -5.82 -12.69 -17.10
CA SER A 149 -4.51 -12.18 -17.55
C SER A 149 -3.82 -11.51 -16.38
N ILE A 150 -3.06 -12.30 -15.62
CA ILE A 150 -2.31 -11.88 -14.43
C ILE A 150 -0.86 -12.31 -14.61
N LEU A 151 0.07 -11.37 -14.43
CA LEU A 151 1.50 -11.65 -14.42
C LEU A 151 2.01 -11.75 -12.98
N LEU A 152 2.90 -12.71 -12.75
CA LEU A 152 3.53 -12.97 -11.47
C LEU A 152 5.04 -13.06 -11.68
N GLY A 153 5.80 -12.23 -10.97
CA GLY A 153 7.24 -12.37 -10.87
C GLY A 153 7.60 -13.39 -9.80
N VAL A 154 8.52 -14.30 -10.12
CA VAL A 154 9.01 -15.34 -9.21
C VAL A 154 10.53 -15.37 -9.26
N ARG A 155 11.17 -15.49 -8.10
CA ARG A 155 12.62 -15.68 -7.99
C ARG A 155 12.96 -16.73 -6.94
N HIS A 156 14.16 -17.29 -7.03
CA HIS A 156 14.78 -18.01 -5.94
C HIS A 156 15.56 -17.03 -5.04
N PRO A 157 15.41 -17.06 -3.70
CA PRO A 157 16.07 -16.09 -2.82
C PRO A 157 17.58 -16.29 -2.70
N SER A 158 18.09 -17.52 -2.88
CA SER A 158 19.53 -17.79 -2.90
C SER A 158 20.17 -17.48 -4.26
N PRO A 159 21.30 -16.75 -4.31
CA PRO A 159 22.03 -16.48 -5.55
C PRO A 159 22.45 -17.76 -6.29
N GLY A 160 22.42 -17.73 -7.62
CA GLY A 160 22.95 -18.80 -8.49
C GLY A 160 22.07 -20.05 -8.60
N LYS A 161 20.87 -20.04 -8.01
CA LYS A 161 19.83 -21.06 -8.24
C LYS A 161 18.83 -20.51 -9.24
N PHE A 162 18.76 -21.12 -10.43
CA PHE A 162 17.87 -20.68 -11.51
C PHE A 162 16.63 -21.55 -11.65
N ALA A 163 16.21 -22.22 -10.58
CA ALA A 163 15.03 -23.06 -10.70
C ALA A 163 13.85 -22.13 -11.06
N GLN A 164 13.34 -22.31 -12.28
CA GLN A 164 12.19 -21.66 -12.93
C GLN A 164 11.88 -20.19 -12.52
N GLU A 165 12.89 -19.36 -12.31
CA GLU A 165 12.72 -17.93 -12.07
C GLU A 165 12.15 -17.23 -13.31
N GLY A 166 11.49 -16.09 -13.10
CA GLY A 166 11.04 -15.23 -14.18
C GLY A 166 9.58 -14.83 -14.03
N VAL A 167 8.90 -14.71 -15.17
CA VAL A 167 7.54 -14.20 -15.24
C VAL A 167 6.60 -15.36 -15.57
N TYR A 168 5.51 -15.46 -14.82
CA TYR A 168 4.44 -16.42 -15.07
C TYR A 168 3.16 -15.67 -15.46
N LEU A 169 2.41 -16.22 -16.42
CA LEU A 169 1.12 -15.70 -16.85
C LEU A 169 0.02 -16.66 -16.45
N TRP A 170 -0.97 -16.16 -15.71
CA TRP A 170 -2.25 -16.83 -15.52
C TRP A 170 -3.18 -16.53 -16.69
N GLN A 171 -3.67 -17.59 -17.34
CA GLN A 171 -4.64 -17.52 -18.45
C GLN A 171 -5.99 -18.16 -18.12
N GLY A 172 -6.42 -18.10 -16.85
CA GLY A 172 -7.73 -18.60 -16.41
C GLY A 172 -7.78 -20.07 -16.00
N LYS A 173 -6.68 -20.82 -16.15
CA LYS A 173 -6.62 -22.25 -15.79
C LYS A 173 -5.35 -22.63 -15.04
N SER A 174 -4.19 -22.20 -15.52
CA SER A 174 -2.88 -22.52 -14.98
C SER A 174 -1.92 -21.34 -15.12
N TRP A 175 -0.88 -21.36 -14.29
CA TRP A 175 0.26 -20.46 -14.35
C TRP A 175 1.28 -21.02 -15.34
N GLU A 176 1.50 -20.29 -16.43
CA GLU A 176 2.43 -20.70 -17.50
C GLU A 176 3.71 -19.85 -17.45
N PRO A 177 4.91 -20.45 -17.41
CA PRO A 177 6.16 -19.70 -17.46
C PRO A 177 6.29 -18.98 -18.81
N GLN A 178 6.68 -17.72 -18.77
CA GLN A 178 6.92 -16.91 -19.96
C GLN A 178 8.42 -16.94 -20.28
N SER A 179 8.75 -17.45 -21.46
CA SER A 179 10.11 -17.34 -22.01
C SER A 179 10.17 -16.15 -22.95
N GLY A 180 11.23 -15.35 -22.85
CA GLY A 180 11.58 -14.46 -23.95
C GLY A 180 11.95 -15.32 -25.15
N GLN A 181 11.32 -15.12 -26.29
CA GLN A 181 11.90 -15.58 -27.55
C GLN A 181 13.18 -14.77 -27.75
N GLY A 182 14.33 -15.41 -27.55
CA GLY A 182 15.62 -14.90 -27.98
C GLY A 182 15.78 -15.03 -29.48
#